data_AF-A0A4Y2UC63-F1
#
_entry.id   AF-A0A4Y2UC63-F1
#
_cell.length_a   1.000
_cell.length_b   1.000
_cell.length_c   1.000
_cell.angle_alpha   90.00
_cell.angle_beta   90.00
_cell.angle_gamma   90.00
#
_symmetry.space_group_name_H-M   'P 1'
#
loop_
_entity.id
_entity.type
_entity.pdbx_description
1 polymer ?
#
loop_
_entity_poly.entity_id
_entity_poly.type
_entity_poly.pdbx_seq_one_letter_code
_entity_poly.pdbx_strand_id
1 'polypeptide(L)' 'MTIQWCLKRAELMFKCIKGFMIEMASLVGDETRTVQFLVPKGISEELFSSLSNLLSATFRVSNPVILK' A
#
# COMPACT_ATOMS: atom_id res chain seq x y z
N MET A 1 -4.05 -11.43 -18.60
CA MET A 1 -4.30 -10.09 -18.01
C MET A 1 -3.15 -9.17 -18.40
N THR A 2 -3.43 -7.92 -18.79
CA THR A 2 -2.35 -6.95 -19.10
C THR A 2 -1.81 -6.31 -17.81
N ILE A 3 -0.55 -5.87 -17.84
CA ILE A 3 0.09 -5.19 -16.69
C ILE A 3 -0.72 -3.98 -16.24
N GLN A 4 -1.18 -3.16 -17.18
CA GLN A 4 -1.99 -1.97 -16.89
C GLN A 4 -3.31 -2.30 -16.18
N TRP A 5 -3.94 -3.41 -16.54
CA TRP A 5 -5.16 -3.86 -15.87
C TRP A 5 -4.89 -4.27 -14.41
N CYS A 6 -3.79 -4.98 -14.16
CA CYS A 6 -3.37 -5.34 -12.81
C CYS A 6 -3.09 -4.09 -11.96
N LEU A 7 -2.34 -3.13 -12.49
CA LEU A 7 -1.95 -1.90 -11.78
C LEU A 7 -3.17 -1.06 -11.40
N LYS A 8 -4.13 -0.87 -12.30
CA LYS A 8 -5.34 -0.09 -12.02
C LYS A 8 -6.16 -0.68 -10.86
N ARG A 9 -6.21 -2.01 -10.74
CA ARG A 9 -6.95 -2.69 -9.65
C ARG A 9 -6.16 -2.71 -8.36
N ALA A 10 -4.85 -2.92 -8.43
CA ALA A 10 -3.97 -2.82 -7.28
C ALA A 10 -4.04 -1.42 -6.66
N GLU A 11 -4.06 -0.37 -7.49
CA GLU A 11 -4.19 1.02 -7.03
C GLU A 11 -5.49 1.25 -6.25
N LEU A 12 -6.63 0.76 -6.76
CA LEU A 12 -7.91 0.85 -6.06
C LEU A 12 -7.88 0.11 -4.72
N MET A 13 -7.36 -1.11 -4.69
CA MET A 13 -7.21 -1.88 -3.45
C MET A 13 -6.32 -1.16 -2.43
N PHE A 14 -5.17 -0.63 -2.86
CA PHE A 14 -4.24 0.10 -1.99
C PHE A 14 -4.88 1.35 -1.41
N LYS A 15 -5.67 2.11 -2.19
CA LYS A 15 -6.40 3.28 -1.69
C LYS A 15 -7.46 2.92 -0.65
N CYS A 16 -8.21 1.84 -0.86
CA CYS A 16 -9.19 1.37 0.13
C CYS A 16 -8.51 0.96 1.44
N ILE A 17 -7.40 0.19 1.37
CA ILE A 17 -6.63 -0.21 2.54
C ILE A 17 -6.06 1.01 3.27
N LYS A 18 -5.53 1.99 2.53
CA LYS A 18 -5.05 3.26 3.10
C LYS A 18 -6.15 4.01 3.84
N GLY A 19 -7.35 4.11 3.26
CA GLY A 19 -8.51 4.73 3.92
C GLY A 19 -8.87 4.03 5.23
N PHE A 20 -8.96 2.70 5.19
CA PHE A 20 -9.18 1.88 6.39
C PHE A 20 -8.10 2.09 7.46
N MET A 21 -6.82 2.16 7.08
CA MET A 21 -5.72 2.41 8.02
C MET A 21 -5.86 3.78 8.72
N ILE A 22 -6.30 4.82 8.00
CA ILE A 22 -6.51 6.17 8.55
C ILE A 22 -7.66 6.15 9.58
N GLU A 23 -8.76 5.47 9.25
CA GLU A 23 -9.90 5.32 10.17
C GLU A 23 -9.52 4.51 11.41
N MET A 24 -8.80 3.40 11.23
CA MET A 24 -8.38 2.54 12.34
C MET A 24 -7.33 3.20 13.24
N ALA A 25 -6.41 3.98 12.68
CA ALA A 25 -5.44 4.76 13.47
C ALA A 25 -6.15 5.77 14.40
N SER A 26 -7.30 6.30 13.97
CA SER A 26 -8.11 7.21 14.79
C SER A 26 -8.84 6.49 15.94
N LEU A 27 -9.02 5.17 15.85
CA LEU A 27 -9.83 4.36 16.78
C LEU A 27 -9.01 3.54 17.77
N VAL A 28 -7.84 3.03 17.36
CA VAL A 28 -7.07 2.03 18.13
C VAL A 28 -5.87 2.64 18.88
N GLY A 29 -5.64 3.95 18.74
CA GLY A 29 -4.53 4.63 19.42
C GLY A 29 -3.16 4.33 18.78
N ASP A 30 -2.09 4.43 19.57
CA ASP A 30 -0.70 4.52 19.09
C ASP A 30 -0.03 3.16 18.77
N GLU A 31 -0.80 2.08 18.71
CA GLU A 31 -0.26 0.76 18.39
C GLU A 31 0.10 0.64 16.90
N THR A 32 1.39 0.48 16.62
CA THR A 32 1.89 0.27 15.26
C THR A 32 1.49 -1.11 14.74
N ARG A 33 0.83 -1.15 13.58
CA ARG A 33 0.47 -2.40 12.89
C ARG A 33 1.13 -2.47 11.52
N THR A 34 1.53 -3.68 11.11
CA THR A 34 2.15 -3.92 9.82
C THR A 34 1.14 -4.48 8.83
N VAL A 35 1.15 -3.97 7.59
CA VAL A 35 0.40 -4.54 6.47
C VAL A 35 1.39 -5.23 5.52
N GLN A 36 1.14 -6.51 5.21
CA GLN A 36 1.95 -7.28 4.27
C GLN A 36 1.14 -7.58 3.02
N PHE A 37 1.73 -7.34 1.85
CA PHE A 37 1.13 -7.67 0.56
C PHE A 37 1.84 -8.88 -0.04
N LEU A 38 1.05 -9.91 -0.35
CA LEU A 38 1.53 -11.14 -0.96
C LEU A 38 1.16 -11.14 -2.44
N VAL A 39 2.11 -11.53 -3.29
CA VAL A 39 1.91 -11.66 -4.73
C VAL A 39 1.90 -13.15 -5.14
N PRO A 40 1.22 -13.52 -6.24
CA PRO A 40 1.23 -14.89 -6.74
C PRO A 40 2.64 -15.38 -7.11
N LYS A 41 2.89 -16.67 -6.94
CA LYS A 41 4.11 -17.33 -7.44
C LYS A 41 4.16 -17.23 -8.96
N GLY A 42 5.34 -16.95 -9.52
CA GLY A 42 5.55 -16.85 -10.97
C GLY A 42 5.08 -15.53 -11.60
N ILE A 43 4.84 -14.49 -10.80
CA ILE A 43 4.63 -13.14 -11.32
C ILE A 43 5.87 -12.66 -12.09
N SER A 44 5.68 -11.92 -13.18
CA SER A 44 6.82 -11.33 -13.90
C SER A 44 7.52 -10.28 -13.04
N GLU A 45 8.85 -10.19 -13.16
CA GLU A 45 9.66 -9.21 -12.44
C GLU A 45 9.23 -7.77 -12.76
N GLU A 46 8.84 -7.50 -14.01
CA GLU A 46 8.31 -6.21 -14.44
C GLU A 46 7.03 -5.81 -13.70
N LEU A 47 6.08 -6.75 -13.58
CA LEU A 47 4.83 -6.50 -12.86
C LEU A 47 5.09 -6.36 -11.36
N PHE A 48 5.98 -7.17 -10.81
CA PHE A 48 6.39 -7.06 -9.41
C PHE A 48 6.99 -5.68 -9.11
N SER A 49 7.97 -5.25 -9.90
CA SER A 49 8.60 -3.92 -9.78
C SER A 49 7.57 -2.80 -9.87
N SER A 50 6.64 -2.90 -10.83
CA SER A 50 5.56 -1.93 -11.01
C SER A 50 4.62 -1.87 -9.81
N LEU A 51 4.26 -3.01 -9.23
CA LEU A 51 3.43 -3.09 -8.03
C LEU A 51 4.15 -2.53 -6.79
N SER A 52 5.44 -2.83 -6.62
CA SER A 52 6.26 -2.28 -5.54
C SER A 52 6.34 -0.76 -5.61
N ASN A 53 6.57 -0.20 -6.80
CA ASN A 53 6.59 1.26 -7.01
C ASN A 53 5.23 1.90 -6.70
N LEU A 54 4.14 1.27 -7.13
CA LEU A 54 2.77 1.74 -6.86
C LEU A 54 2.46 1.73 -5.35
N LEU A 55 2.93 0.71 -4.63
CA LEU A 55 2.77 0.60 -3.18
C LEU A 55 3.51 1.74 -2.47
N SER A 56 4.79 1.98 -2.79
CA SER A 56 5.56 3.09 -2.22
C SER A 56 4.97 4.46 -2.55
N ALA A 57 4.41 4.64 -3.75
CA ALA A 57 3.74 5.88 -4.14
C ALA A 57 2.43 6.12 -3.37
N THR A 58 1.65 5.06 -3.09
CA THR A 58 0.35 5.15 -2.42
C THR A 58 0.49 5.36 -0.90
N PHE A 59 1.37 4.58 -0.27
CA PHE A 59 1.67 4.62 1.16
C PHE A 59 2.96 5.43 1.39
N ARG A 60 2.87 6.76 1.24
CA ARG A 60 3.98 7.63 1.65
C ARG A 60 4.23 7.45 3.14
N VAL A 61 5.49 7.22 3.51
CA VAL A 61 5.93 7.20 4.91
C VAL A 61 5.51 8.52 5.55
N SER A 62 4.70 8.45 6.60
CA SER A 62 4.42 9.61 7.44
C SER A 62 5.72 9.99 8.13
N ASN A 63 6.32 11.12 7.73
CA ASN A 63 7.32 11.77 8.58
C ASN A 63 6.57 12.23 9.84
N PRO A 64 6.88 11.70 11.04
CA PRO A 64 6.32 12.26 12.24
C PRO A 64 6.77 13.72 12.33
N VAL A 65 5.81 14.63 12.47
CA VAL A 65 6.12 16.03 12.76
C VAL A 65 6.70 16.06 14.17
N ILE A 66 8.01 16.28 14.29
CA ILE A 66 8.66 16.50 15.57
C ILE A 66 8.33 17.94 16.00
N LEU A 67 7.37 18.10 16.90
CA LEU A 67 7.13 19.38 17.57
C LEU A 67 8.27 19.60 18.58
N LYS A 68 9.06 20.66 18.37
CA LYS A 68 10.08 21.14 19.32
C LYS A 68 9.45 22.04 20.38
#